data_AF-A0A1F8TRR2-F1
#
_entry.id   AF-A0A1F8TRR2-F1
#
_cell.length_a   1.000
_cell.length_b   1.000
_cell.length_c   1.000
_cell.angle_alpha   90.00
_cell.angle_beta   90.00
_cell.angle_gamma   90.00
#
_symmetry.space_group_name_H-M   'P 1'
#
loop_
_entity.id
_entity.type
_entity.pdbx_description
1 polymer ?
#
loop_
_entity_poly.entity_id
_entity_poly.type
_entity_poly.pdbx_seq_one_letter_code
_entity_poly.pdbx_strand_id
1 'polypeptide(L)'
;MVFFSFRIMVGLGMLMIGVAVLGAYLRWRGTLYQSNWFLWPVSFMAPTGVIAVLAGWYVVEIGRQPWIIYGLVRTSDIVSPLPAERVLFSMTLFVLTYSLLFAVYLYFMRKLIKKGPAPIEHLEQQRIGVKASGYAVSFTKSLATDTDASTPSDTDKKGAN
;
A
#
# COMPACT_ATOMS: atom_id res chain seq x y z
N MET A 1 19.89 17.56 18.89
CA MET A 1 19.22 16.53 18.08
C MET A 1 17.96 17.05 17.38
N VAL A 2 17.03 17.72 18.07
CA VAL A 2 15.77 18.25 17.47
C VAL A 2 16.00 19.09 16.21
N PHE A 3 17.02 19.96 16.19
CA PHE A 3 17.39 20.77 15.02
C PHE A 3 17.75 19.97 13.77
N PHE A 4 18.36 18.79 13.94
CA PHE A 4 18.67 17.88 12.83
C PHE A 4 17.44 17.09 12.41
N SER A 5 16.66 16.57 13.38
CA SER A 5 15.40 15.87 13.11
C SER A 5 14.41 16.74 12.33
N PHE A 6 14.32 18.03 12.66
CA PHE A 6 13.51 19.01 11.94
C PHE A 6 13.93 19.13 10.46
N ARG A 7 15.24 19.24 10.18
CA ARG A 7 15.73 19.31 8.79
C ARG A 7 15.46 18.04 8.01
N ILE A 8 15.64 16.88 8.63
CA ILE A 8 15.39 15.59 7.98
C ILE A 8 13.91 15.46 7.63
N MET A 9 13.01 15.81 8.56
CA MET A 9 11.57 15.82 8.32
C MET A 9 11.20 16.75 7.16
N VAL A 10 11.63 18.01 7.21
CA VAL A 10 11.31 19.01 6.18
C VAL A 10 11.94 18.62 4.83
N GLY A 11 13.17 18.13 4.85
CA GLY A 11 13.88 17.67 3.66
C GLY A 11 13.19 16.50 2.97
N LEU A 12 12.79 15.47 3.74
CA LEU A 12 12.04 14.33 3.20
C LEU A 12 10.65 14.76 2.72
N GLY A 13 9.94 15.63 3.45
CA GLY A 13 8.64 16.15 3.05
C GLY A 13 8.69 16.92 1.73
N MET A 14 9.66 17.84 1.58
CA MET A 14 9.87 18.58 0.34
C MET A 14 10.28 17.68 -0.83
N LEU A 15 11.10 16.66 -0.57
CA LEU A 15 11.48 15.67 -1.58
C LEU A 15 10.25 14.89 -2.06
N MET A 16 9.38 14.45 -1.15
CA MET A 16 8.12 13.77 -1.47
C MET A 16 7.19 14.63 -2.32
N ILE A 17 7.03 15.91 -1.99
CA ILE A 17 6.26 16.85 -2.81
C ILE A 17 6.89 17.00 -4.20
N GLY A 18 8.21 17.13 -4.28
CA GLY A 18 8.93 17.26 -5.55
C GLY A 18 8.69 16.07 -6.48
N VAL A 19 8.76 14.84 -5.97
CA VAL A 19 8.49 13.63 -6.77
C VAL A 19 7.00 13.49 -7.11
N ALA A 20 6.09 13.89 -6.21
CA ALA A 20 4.66 13.90 -6.51
C ALA A 20 4.33 14.86 -7.67
N VAL A 21 4.89 16.07 -7.66
CA VAL A 21 4.73 17.06 -8.73
C VAL A 21 5.38 16.57 -10.03
N LEU A 22 6.59 16.04 -9.96
CA LEU A 22 7.28 15.49 -11.13
C LEU A 22 6.51 14.30 -11.72
N GLY A 23 5.93 13.44 -10.88
CA GLY A 23 5.09 12.33 -11.28
C GLY A 23 3.79 12.78 -11.93
N ALA A 24 3.13 13.81 -11.39
CA ALA A 24 1.95 14.42 -12.00
C ALA A 24 2.27 15.03 -13.38
N TYR A 25 3.40 15.72 -13.50
CA TYR A 25 3.87 16.29 -14.76
C TYR A 25 4.18 15.21 -15.80
N LEU A 26 4.88 14.15 -15.40
CA LEU A 26 5.21 13.02 -16.27
C LEU A 26 3.97 12.19 -16.64
N ARG A 27 2.95 12.17 -15.76
CA ARG A 27 1.63 11.57 -16.05
C ARG A 27 0.93 12.33 -17.15
N TRP A 28 0.99 13.66 -17.11
CA TRP A 28 0.36 14.53 -18.10
C TRP A 28 1.04 14.43 -19.48
N ARG A 29 2.34 14.12 -19.53
CA ARG A 29 3.09 13.85 -20.77
C ARG A 29 2.98 12.41 -21.29
N GLY A 30 2.32 11.50 -20.58
CA GLY A 30 2.12 10.12 -21.03
C GLY A 30 3.37 9.22 -21.02
N THR A 31 4.53 9.69 -20.57
CA THR A 31 5.81 8.94 -20.55
C THR A 31 6.05 8.17 -19.25
N LEU A 32 5.08 8.15 -18.34
CA LEU A 32 5.19 7.60 -16.98
C LEU A 32 5.73 6.17 -16.94
N TYR A 33 5.37 5.34 -17.92
CA TYR A 33 5.72 3.93 -18.00
C TYR A 33 7.01 3.64 -18.79
N GLN A 34 7.58 4.63 -19.49
CA GLN A 34 8.81 4.45 -20.27
C GLN A 34 10.08 4.82 -19.49
N SER A 35 9.97 5.70 -18.49
CA SER A 35 11.13 6.15 -17.71
C SER A 35 11.36 5.27 -16.47
N ASN A 36 12.09 4.16 -16.65
CA ASN A 36 12.56 3.30 -15.55
C ASN A 36 13.33 4.07 -14.47
N TRP A 37 14.01 5.16 -14.84
CA TRP A 37 14.73 6.04 -13.92
C TRP A 37 13.82 6.78 -12.94
N PHE A 38 12.54 7.00 -13.28
CA PHE A 38 11.57 7.65 -12.40
C PHE A 38 10.84 6.65 -11.47
N LEU A 39 10.68 5.41 -11.91
CA LEU A 39 10.03 4.35 -11.11
C LEU A 39 10.89 3.90 -9.91
N TRP A 40 12.21 4.00 -10.02
CA TRP A 40 13.15 3.66 -8.95
C TRP A 40 12.99 4.59 -7.72
N PRO A 41 13.13 5.94 -7.82
CA PRO A 41 12.95 6.84 -6.69
C PRO A 41 11.52 6.81 -6.11
N VAL A 42 10.49 6.61 -6.95
CA VAL A 42 9.11 6.43 -6.47
C VAL A 42 8.97 5.17 -5.61
N SER A 43 9.64 4.08 -5.95
CA SER A 43 9.65 2.87 -5.10
C SER A 43 10.36 3.09 -3.77
N PHE A 44 11.43 3.91 -3.73
CA PHE A 44 12.07 4.33 -2.49
C PHE A 44 11.24 5.33 -1.69
N MET A 45 10.23 5.98 -2.27
CA MET A 45 9.38 6.89 -1.53
C MET A 45 8.48 6.20 -0.50
N ALA A 46 8.02 4.99 -0.82
CA ALA A 46 7.16 4.20 0.06
C ALA A 46 7.72 4.06 1.49
N PRO A 47 8.98 3.62 1.69
CA PRO A 47 9.57 3.58 3.03
C PRO A 47 9.92 4.97 3.60
N THR A 48 10.30 5.95 2.78
CA THR A 48 10.70 7.28 3.28
C THR A 48 9.56 8.04 3.96
N GLY A 49 8.31 7.81 3.55
CA GLY A 49 7.14 8.42 4.22
C GLY A 49 7.04 8.03 5.70
N VAL A 50 7.32 6.76 6.03
CA VAL A 50 7.33 6.28 7.42
C VAL A 50 8.41 7.00 8.23
N ILE A 51 9.60 7.16 7.65
CA ILE A 51 10.72 7.84 8.30
C ILE A 51 10.38 9.32 8.56
N ALA A 52 9.75 10.00 7.61
CA ALA A 52 9.33 11.39 7.76
C ALA A 52 8.31 11.56 8.91
N VAL A 53 7.34 10.65 9.03
CA VAL A 53 6.37 10.65 10.14
C VAL A 53 7.05 10.42 11.49
N LEU A 54 7.95 9.45 11.58
CA LEU A 54 8.71 9.17 12.81
C LEU A 54 9.58 10.37 13.23
N ALA A 55 10.22 11.04 12.26
CA ALA A 55 11.00 12.25 12.52
C ALA A 55 10.13 13.40 13.05
N GLY A 56 8.92 13.58 12.50
CA GLY A 56 7.96 14.57 12.98
C GLY A 56 7.51 14.32 14.42
N TRP A 57 7.16 13.07 14.75
CA TRP A 57 6.85 12.66 16.12
C TRP A 57 8.01 12.94 17.09
N TYR A 58 9.24 12.63 16.67
CA TYR A 58 10.43 12.87 17.48
C TYR A 58 10.64 14.36 17.78
N VAL A 59 10.44 15.24 16.79
CA VAL A 59 10.59 16.70 16.96
C VAL A 59 9.58 17.23 17.98
N VAL A 60 8.33 16.78 17.93
CA VAL A 60 7.28 17.25 18.84
C VAL A 60 7.50 16.70 20.25
N GLU A 61 7.82 15.42 20.40
CA GLU A 61 7.91 14.78 21.72
C GLU A 61 9.18 15.21 22.47
N ILE A 62 10.32 15.25 21.78
CA ILE A 62 11.59 15.68 22.38
C ILE A 62 11.66 17.20 22.50
N GLY A 63 10.96 17.94 21.63
CA GLY A 63 10.87 19.40 21.71
C GLY A 63 10.15 19.90 22.96
N ARG A 64 9.28 19.07 23.56
CA ARG A 64 8.52 19.40 24.79
C ARG A 64 9.22 18.96 26.08
N GLN A 65 10.21 18.06 26.01
CA GLN A 65 11.05 17.72 27.17
C GLN A 65 11.76 18.99 27.67
N PRO A 66 11.81 19.29 28.98
CA PRO A 66 11.63 18.41 30.14
C PRO A 66 10.22 18.42 30.76
N TRP A 67 9.23 19.01 30.10
CA TRP A 67 7.89 19.19 30.64
C TRP A 67 6.90 18.18 30.04
N ILE A 68 6.11 17.54 30.89
CA ILE A 68 4.95 16.75 30.44
C ILE A 68 3.74 17.67 30.33
N ILE A 69 3.51 18.46 31.39
CA ILE A 69 2.54 19.56 31.43
C ILE A 69 3.33 20.82 31.78
N TYR A 70 3.32 21.79 30.87
CA TYR A 70 4.04 23.05 31.05
C TYR A 70 3.67 23.71 32.38
N GLY A 71 4.68 24.00 33.21
CA GLY A 71 4.53 24.71 34.48
C GLY A 71 3.95 23.88 35.63
N LEU A 72 3.60 22.61 35.42
CA LEU A 72 2.97 21.77 36.45
C LEU A 72 3.82 20.55 36.81
N VAL A 73 4.22 19.73 35.83
CA VAL A 73 4.93 18.48 36.10
C VAL A 73 6.07 18.22 35.11
N ARG A 74 7.24 17.90 35.68
CA ARG A 74 8.45 17.52 34.93
C ARG A 74 8.51 16.01 34.73
N THR A 75 9.15 15.59 33.64
CA THR A 75 9.34 14.16 33.33
C THR A 75 10.07 13.40 34.44
N SER A 76 11.00 14.05 35.15
CA SER A 76 11.75 13.46 36.27
C SER A 76 10.89 13.05 37.46
N ASP A 77 9.78 13.76 37.69
CA ASP A 77 9.02 13.67 38.93
C ASP A 77 7.92 12.58 38.85
N ILE A 78 7.71 12.00 37.66
CA ILE A 78 6.69 10.97 37.37
C ILE A 78 7.29 9.54 37.29
N VAL A 79 8.61 9.39 37.31
CA VAL A 79 9.25 8.07 37.14
C VAL A 79 8.93 7.15 38.33
N SER A 80 8.23 6.05 38.07
CA SER A 80 7.92 5.04 39.09
C SER A 80 9.18 4.37 39.62
N PRO A 81 9.32 4.19 40.94
CA PRO A 81 10.47 3.52 41.55
C PRO A 81 10.35 2.00 41.36
N LEU A 82 10.72 1.52 40.17
CA LEU A 82 10.79 0.11 39.84
C LEU A 82 12.26 -0.34 39.72
N PRO A 83 12.58 -1.60 40.08
CA PRO A 83 13.93 -2.13 39.85
C PRO A 83 14.27 -2.05 38.36
N ALA A 84 15.43 -1.46 38.04
CA ALA A 84 15.88 -1.27 36.66
C ALA A 84 15.92 -2.58 35.86
N GLU A 85 16.22 -3.69 36.52
CA GLU A 85 16.22 -5.05 35.96
C GLU A 85 14.87 -5.46 35.35
N ARG A 86 13.75 -5.15 36.03
CA ARG A 86 12.40 -5.48 35.55
C ARG A 86 12.00 -4.62 34.35
N VAL A 87 12.41 -3.35 34.36
CA VAL A 87 12.18 -2.43 33.24
C VAL A 87 12.97 -2.88 32.02
N LEU A 88 14.24 -3.23 32.19
CA LEU A 88 15.08 -3.75 31.10
C LEU A 88 14.53 -5.05 30.53
N PHE A 89 14.09 -5.99 31.37
CA PHE A 89 13.50 -7.24 30.93
C PHE A 89 12.24 -7.02 30.08
N SER A 90 11.30 -6.21 30.57
CA SER A 90 10.07 -5.91 29.83
C SER A 90 10.32 -5.11 28.56
N MET A 91 11.21 -4.12 28.58
CA MET A 91 11.60 -3.35 27.38
C MET A 91 12.24 -4.25 26.33
N THR A 92 13.12 -5.17 26.75
CA THR A 92 13.75 -6.13 25.84
C THR A 92 12.71 -7.06 25.22
N LEU A 93 11.79 -7.59 26.03
CA LEU A 93 10.69 -8.43 25.54
C LEU A 93 9.83 -7.68 24.51
N PHE A 94 9.46 -6.43 24.80
CA PHE A 94 8.74 -5.59 23.85
C PHE A 94 9.52 -5.41 22.54
N VAL A 95 10.79 -5.01 22.60
CA VAL A 95 11.63 -4.83 21.41
C VAL A 95 11.69 -6.11 20.58
N LEU A 96 11.91 -7.27 21.21
CA LEU A 96 11.96 -8.56 20.51
C LEU A 96 10.63 -8.91 19.85
N THR A 97 9.52 -8.80 20.57
CA THR A 97 8.19 -9.10 20.03
C THR A 97 7.83 -8.18 18.87
N TYR A 98 8.01 -6.87 19.02
CA TYR A 98 7.72 -5.91 17.94
C TYR A 98 8.65 -6.10 16.74
N SER A 99 9.92 -6.43 16.95
CA SER A 99 10.86 -6.73 15.86
C SER A 99 10.48 -8.00 15.11
N LEU A 100 10.06 -9.06 15.81
CA LEU A 100 9.57 -10.29 15.19
C LEU A 100 8.31 -10.03 14.35
N LEU A 101 7.34 -9.30 14.89
CA LEU A 101 6.12 -8.92 14.18
C LEU A 101 6.43 -8.10 12.93
N PHE A 102 7.36 -7.14 13.04
CA PHE A 102 7.81 -6.34 11.91
C PHE A 102 8.49 -7.19 10.83
N ALA A 103 9.32 -8.17 11.22
CA ALA A 103 9.97 -9.08 10.28
C ALA A 103 8.95 -9.97 9.54
N VAL A 104 7.97 -10.52 10.25
CA VAL A 104 6.87 -11.30 9.65
C VAL A 104 6.06 -10.43 8.70
N TYR A 105 5.73 -9.20 9.10
CA TYR A 105 5.04 -8.23 8.24
C TYR A 105 5.80 -7.99 6.93
N LEU A 106 7.10 -7.69 7.01
CA LEU A 106 7.93 -7.47 5.81
C LEU A 106 8.05 -8.72 4.93
N TYR A 107 8.14 -9.90 5.55
CA TYR A 107 8.14 -11.17 4.82
C TYR A 107 6.84 -11.38 4.05
N PHE A 108 5.68 -11.17 4.71
CA PHE A 108 4.37 -11.26 4.06
C PHE A 108 4.22 -10.22 2.96
N MET A 109 4.57 -8.95 3.21
CA MET A 109 4.54 -7.88 2.21
C MET A 109 5.37 -8.25 0.97
N ARG A 110 6.61 -8.73 1.14
CA ARG A 110 7.43 -9.20 0.01
C ARG A 110 6.80 -10.39 -0.70
N LYS A 111 6.20 -11.33 0.03
CA LYS A 111 5.53 -12.50 -0.54
C LYS A 111 4.30 -12.10 -1.36
N LEU A 112 3.50 -11.15 -0.88
CA LEU A 112 2.33 -10.63 -1.59
C LEU A 112 2.74 -9.85 -2.84
N ILE A 113 3.73 -8.95 -2.74
CA ILE A 113 4.24 -8.18 -3.89
C ILE A 113 4.79 -9.12 -4.98
N LYS A 114 5.53 -10.17 -4.61
CA LYS A 114 6.06 -11.15 -5.57
C LYS A 114 5.00 -12.04 -6.22
N LYS A 115 3.86 -12.27 -5.54
CA LYS A 115 2.78 -13.11 -6.09
C LYS A 115 2.11 -12.45 -7.31
N GLY A 116 2.24 -11.12 -7.45
CA GLY A 116 1.70 -10.37 -8.57
C GLY A 116 0.16 -10.37 -8.62
N PRO A 117 -0.46 -9.52 -9.46
CA PRO A 117 -1.88 -9.64 -9.75
C PRO A 117 -2.15 -11.01 -10.37
N ALA A 118 -3.19 -11.70 -9.91
CA ALA A 118 -3.60 -12.97 -10.52
C ALA A 118 -3.92 -12.71 -12.01
N PRO A 119 -3.52 -13.64 -12.92
CA PRO A 119 -3.92 -13.57 -14.32
C PRO A 119 -5.42 -13.26 -14.44
N ILE A 120 -5.80 -12.42 -15.41
CA ILE A 120 -7.19 -11.93 -15.59
C ILE A 120 -8.21 -13.09 -15.60
N GLU A 121 -7.81 -14.27 -16.09
CA GLU A 121 -8.60 -15.51 -16.08
C GLU A 121 -9.06 -15.94 -14.67
N HIS A 122 -8.23 -15.74 -13.64
CA HIS A 122 -8.60 -16.05 -12.25
C HIS A 122 -9.47 -14.96 -11.60
N LEU A 123 -9.45 -13.73 -12.11
CA LEU A 123 -10.30 -12.63 -11.64
C LEU A 123 -11.72 -12.73 -12.18
N GLU A 124 -11.87 -13.13 -13.45
CA GLU A 124 -13.16 -13.54 -14.03
C GLU A 124 -13.79 -14.69 -13.22
N GLN A 125 -12.96 -15.68 -12.83
CA GLN A 125 -13.38 -16.82 -12.02
C GLN A 125 -13.71 -16.48 -10.55
N GLN A 126 -13.28 -15.33 -10.02
CA GLN A 126 -13.68 -14.83 -8.69
C GLN A 126 -14.90 -13.91 -8.75
N ARG A 127 -15.09 -13.15 -9.83
CA ARG A 127 -16.27 -12.30 -10.07
C ARG A 127 -17.52 -13.15 -10.26
N ILE A 128 -17.37 -14.29 -10.93
CA ILE A 128 -18.39 -15.34 -10.98
C ILE A 128 -18.19 -16.16 -9.70
N GLY A 129 -18.94 -15.87 -8.63
CA GLY A 129 -18.75 -16.40 -7.27
C GLY A 129 -18.96 -17.92 -7.07
N VAL A 130 -18.72 -18.73 -8.10
CA VAL A 130 -18.75 -20.19 -8.09
C VAL A 130 -17.64 -20.65 -9.03
N LYS A 131 -16.90 -21.70 -8.67
CA LYS A 131 -16.11 -22.48 -9.65
C LYS A 131 -17.08 -22.94 -10.74
N ALA A 132 -17.27 -22.13 -11.77
CA ALA A 132 -18.16 -22.46 -12.87
C ALA A 132 -17.55 -23.70 -13.55
N SER A 133 -18.15 -24.86 -13.25
CA SER A 133 -17.80 -26.11 -13.90
C SER A 133 -17.97 -25.91 -15.40
N GLY A 134 -17.05 -26.46 -16.21
CA GLY A 134 -17.00 -26.22 -17.66
C GLY A 134 -18.34 -26.41 -18.39
N TYR A 135 -19.27 -27.17 -17.80
CA TYR A 135 -20.65 -27.32 -18.24
C TYR A 135 -21.43 -26.01 -18.37
N ALA A 136 -21.21 -25.01 -17.52
CA ALA A 136 -21.93 -23.72 -17.60
C ALA A 136 -21.46 -22.87 -18.80
N VAL A 137 -20.16 -22.95 -19.14
CA VAL A 137 -19.59 -22.26 -20.30
C VAL A 137 -20.01 -22.95 -21.60
N SER A 138 -20.09 -24.29 -21.62
CA SER A 138 -20.66 -25.00 -22.78
C SER A 138 -22.17 -24.77 -22.92
N PHE A 139 -22.92 -24.66 -21.81
CA PHE A 139 -24.36 -24.43 -21.84
C PHE A 139 -24.72 -23.04 -22.39
N THR A 140 -23.97 -22.01 -22.02
CA THR A 140 -24.14 -20.68 -22.61
C THR A 140 -23.76 -20.65 -24.10
N LYS A 141 -22.71 -21.37 -24.49
CA LYS A 141 -22.31 -21.51 -25.90
C LYS A 141 -23.33 -22.29 -26.73
N SER A 142 -24.01 -23.29 -26.16
CA SER A 142 -25.09 -24.02 -26.86
C SER A 142 -26.33 -23.14 -27.03
N LEU A 143 -26.71 -22.37 -26.01
CA LEU A 143 -27.83 -21.42 -26.13
C LEU A 143 -27.57 -20.33 -27.18
N ALA A 144 -26.32 -19.86 -27.30
CA ALA A 144 -25.93 -18.93 -28.36
C ALA A 144 -25.99 -19.59 -29.75
N THR A 145 -25.48 -20.82 -29.87
CA THR A 145 -25.54 -21.60 -31.12
C THR A 145 -26.98 -21.91 -31.55
N ASP A 146 -27.88 -22.22 -30.60
CA ASP A 146 -29.30 -22.49 -30.88
C ASP A 146 -30.09 -21.21 -31.22
N THR A 147 -29.65 -20.06 -30.73
CA THR A 147 -30.22 -18.75 -31.11
C THR A 147 -29.86 -18.39 -32.55
N ASP A 148 -28.65 -18.73 -33.00
CA ASP A 148 -28.23 -18.55 -34.40
C ASP A 148 -28.91 -19.57 -35.34
N ALA A 149 -29.26 -20.76 -34.86
CA ALA A 149 -30.00 -21.77 -35.62
C ALA A 149 -31.51 -21.49 -35.73
N SER A 150 -32.06 -20.65 -34.85
CA SER A 150 -33.50 -20.32 -34.80
C SER A 150 -33.83 -18.92 -35.33
N THR A 151 -32.85 -18.17 -35.86
CA THR A 151 -33.15 -17.01 -36.70
C THR A 151 -33.64 -17.52 -38.05
N PRO A 152 -34.94 -17.37 -38.39
CA PRO A 152 -35.41 -17.72 -39.72
C PRO A 152 -34.67 -16.85 -40.72
N SER A 153 -34.18 -17.46 -41.79
CA SER A 153 -33.69 -16.78 -42.97
C SER A 153 -34.77 -15.83 -43.51
N ASP A 154 -34.75 -14.57 -43.08
CA ASP A 154 -35.54 -13.51 -43.71
C ASP A 154 -34.78 -13.01 -44.95
N THR A 155 -34.57 -13.94 -45.88
CA THR A 155 -34.14 -13.72 -47.26
C THR A 155 -35.14 -14.43 -48.18
N ASP A 156 -36.42 -14.05 -48.08
CA ASP A 156 -37.39 -14.32 -49.14
C ASP A 156 -38.54 -13.29 -49.14
N LYS A 157 -38.22 -12.00 -49.32
CA LYS A 157 -39.17 -10.99 -49.84
C LYS A 157 -38.44 -9.87 -50.58
N LYS A 158 -37.90 -10.17 -51.77
CA LYS A 158 -37.66 -9.13 -52.79
C LYS A 158 -37.75 -9.73 -54.19
N GLY A 159 -38.98 -9.87 -54.67
CA GLY A 159 -39.29 -10.25 -56.04
C GLY A 159 -40.80 -10.28 -56.31
N ALA A 160 -41.45 -9.11 -56.39
CA ALA A 160 -42.68 -8.88 -57.16
C ALA A 160 -43.09 -7.41 -57.10
N ASN A 161 -43.30 -6.83 -58.29
CA ASN A 161 -43.70 -5.46 -58.66
C ASN A 161 -42.61 -4.40 -58.73
#